data_AF-A0AAD8BBU8-F1
#
_entry.id   AF-A0AAD8BBU8-F1
#
_cell.length_a   1.000
_cell.length_b   1.000
_cell.length_c   1.000
_cell.angle_alpha   90.00
_cell.angle_beta   90.00
_cell.angle_gamma   90.00
#
_symmetry.space_group_name_H-M   'P 1'
#
loop_
_entity.id
_entity.type
_entity.pdbx_description
1 polymer ?
#
loop_
_entity_poly.entity_id
_entity_poly.type
_entity_poly.pdbx_seq_one_letter_code
_entity_poly.pdbx_strand_id
1 'polypeptide(L)'
;MMTTKYRSVTAYHCLVRVGLCTEGEYDILKTLACQDSPNFQPASALAKLKLYRTINLANKTCQSQMLVCIRKYITAIVLKQQEHYCALVDLDINGVTSKSCLSENRACSDYDYQTIKEAACDTALIEKDFTPFVNAIQAITSQCRHSIETCYSRSQNVRLLINSEQYCQVMHVEESGSSTYYCLVVQGSCSKEEFEKLEQSACKGISINSNVLVMTLGLAIVLLSLDRQH
;
A
#
# COMPACT_ATOMS: atom_id res chain seq x y z
N MET A 1 -1.34 24.28 24.20
CA MET A 1 -1.37 22.80 24.30
C MET A 1 -1.81 22.25 22.94
N MET A 2 -0.87 21.81 22.11
CA MET A 2 -1.15 21.10 20.87
C MET A 2 -1.26 19.61 21.20
N THR A 3 -2.47 19.07 21.15
CA THR A 3 -2.69 17.63 21.22
C THR A 3 -2.38 17.04 19.84
N THR A 4 -1.17 16.52 19.68
CA THR A 4 -0.79 15.72 18.53
C THR A 4 -1.71 14.48 18.52
N LYS A 5 -2.73 14.48 17.66
CA LYS A 5 -3.54 13.29 17.36
C LYS A 5 -2.61 12.26 16.71
N TYR A 6 -1.99 11.41 17.52
CA TYR A 6 -1.39 10.16 17.06
C TYR A 6 -2.52 9.33 16.46
N ARG A 7 -2.64 9.30 15.12
CA ARG A 7 -3.45 8.31 14.43
C ARG A 7 -2.83 6.95 14.77
N SER A 8 -3.50 6.19 15.64
CA SER A 8 -3.16 4.82 15.96
C SER A 8 -3.20 3.99 14.68
N VAL A 9 -2.03 3.75 14.09
CA VAL A 9 -1.85 2.71 13.08
C VAL A 9 -1.87 1.40 13.84
N THR A 10 -2.83 0.53 13.54
CA THR A 10 -3.03 -0.71 14.30
C THR A 10 -1.82 -1.64 14.13
N ALA A 11 -1.46 -2.43 15.16
CA ALA A 11 -0.35 -3.38 15.07
C ALA A 11 -0.52 -4.35 13.89
N TYR A 12 -1.76 -4.73 13.56
CA TYR A 12 -2.13 -5.52 12.38
C TYR A 12 -1.59 -4.89 11.10
N HIS A 13 -1.73 -3.58 10.96
CA HIS A 13 -1.27 -2.86 9.79
C HIS A 13 0.27 -2.95 9.64
N CYS A 14 1.01 -2.68 10.71
CA CYS A 14 2.48 -2.71 10.68
C CYS A 14 3.04 -4.13 10.50
N LEU A 15 2.43 -5.12 11.12
CA LEU A 15 2.93 -6.50 11.15
C LEU A 15 2.47 -7.31 9.93
N VAL A 16 1.21 -7.16 9.52
CA VAL A 16 0.59 -7.96 8.44
C VAL A 16 0.58 -7.20 7.11
N ARG A 17 0.03 -5.99 7.09
CA ARG A 17 -0.14 -5.24 5.83
C ARG A 17 1.20 -4.71 5.30
N VAL A 18 2.05 -4.15 6.15
CA VAL A 18 3.40 -3.67 5.77
C VAL A 18 4.51 -4.68 6.09
N GLY A 19 4.38 -5.45 7.17
CA GLY A 19 5.36 -6.45 7.62
C GLY A 19 5.17 -7.82 6.95
N LEU A 20 6.01 -8.80 7.31
CA LEU A 20 5.95 -10.15 6.75
C LEU A 20 5.08 -11.11 7.57
N CYS A 21 4.40 -10.66 8.63
CA CYS A 21 3.55 -11.55 9.40
C CYS A 21 2.38 -12.00 8.52
N THR A 22 2.15 -13.30 8.50
CA THR A 22 0.88 -13.86 8.04
C THR A 22 -0.25 -13.40 8.96
N GLU A 23 -1.49 -13.48 8.48
CA GLU A 23 -2.66 -13.25 9.33
C GLU A 23 -2.67 -14.22 10.51
N GLY A 24 -2.36 -15.50 10.26
CA GLY A 24 -2.24 -16.51 11.32
C GLY A 24 -1.14 -16.20 12.35
N GLU A 25 0.03 -15.72 11.94
CA GLU A 25 1.08 -15.30 12.88
C GLU A 25 0.66 -14.07 13.70
N TYR A 26 -0.03 -13.11 13.07
CA TYR A 26 -0.57 -11.97 13.80
C TYR A 26 -1.68 -12.37 14.76
N ASP A 27 -2.55 -13.29 14.36
CA ASP A 27 -3.60 -13.82 15.21
C ASP A 27 -3.01 -14.64 16.35
N ILE A 28 -1.98 -15.44 16.13
CA ILE A 28 -1.21 -16.10 17.19
C ILE A 28 -0.58 -15.06 18.13
N LEU A 29 0.08 -14.02 17.59
CA LEU A 29 0.65 -12.94 18.40
C LEU A 29 -0.42 -12.22 19.22
N LYS A 30 -1.60 -11.97 18.63
CA LYS A 30 -2.75 -11.38 19.28
C LYS A 30 -3.33 -12.31 20.34
N THR A 31 -3.47 -13.61 20.07
CA THR A 31 -3.94 -14.63 21.01
C THR A 31 -2.97 -14.80 22.17
N LEU A 32 -1.67 -14.83 21.92
CA LEU A 32 -0.64 -14.87 22.96
C LEU A 32 -0.63 -13.58 23.79
N ALA A 33 -0.87 -12.42 23.16
CA ALA A 33 -0.92 -11.13 23.84
C ALA A 33 -2.25 -10.85 24.56
N CYS A 34 -3.36 -11.49 24.16
CA CYS A 34 -4.71 -11.12 24.60
C CYS A 34 -5.58 -12.27 25.12
N GLN A 35 -5.12 -13.53 25.12
CA GLN A 35 -5.79 -14.71 25.71
C GLN A 35 -7.29 -14.90 25.39
N ASP A 36 -7.74 -14.67 24.16
CA ASP A 36 -9.06 -15.13 23.71
C ASP A 36 -9.03 -15.67 22.27
N SER A 37 -9.72 -16.79 22.06
CA SER A 37 -9.83 -17.55 20.79
C SER A 37 -11.14 -17.17 20.07
N PRO A 38 -11.19 -17.21 18.72
CA PRO A 38 -11.77 -18.39 18.07
C PRO A 38 -11.18 -18.77 16.70
N ASN A 39 -11.50 -20.02 16.30
CA ASN A 39 -11.37 -20.61 14.96
C ASN A 39 -11.56 -19.60 13.81
N PHE A 40 -10.57 -19.50 12.92
CA PHE A 40 -10.77 -18.91 11.60
C PHE A 40 -9.82 -19.53 10.56
N GLN A 41 -10.38 -19.91 9.42
CA GLN A 41 -9.66 -20.19 8.18
C GLN A 41 -10.16 -19.22 7.11
N PRO A 42 -9.29 -18.40 6.49
CA PRO A 42 -9.61 -17.78 5.21
C PRO A 42 -8.78 -18.37 4.06
N ALA A 43 -9.46 -18.54 2.93
CA ALA A 43 -8.91 -19.00 1.67
C ALA A 43 -8.23 -17.86 0.90
N SER A 44 -6.94 -17.65 1.13
CA SER A 44 -5.97 -17.11 0.13
C SER A 44 -4.59 -17.76 0.28
N ALA A 45 -4.58 -18.97 0.84
CA ALA A 45 -3.57 -19.36 1.82
C ALA A 45 -2.28 -19.99 1.26
N LEU A 46 -2.22 -20.52 0.05
CA LEU A 46 -1.11 -21.42 -0.31
C LEU A 46 0.12 -20.71 -0.92
N ALA A 47 -0.05 -19.78 -1.86
CA ALA A 47 1.07 -19.03 -2.46
C ALA A 47 1.72 -18.09 -1.43
N LYS A 48 0.87 -17.38 -0.68
CA LYS A 48 1.26 -16.56 0.48
C LYS A 48 2.07 -17.37 1.50
N LEU A 49 1.56 -18.54 1.90
CA LEU A 49 2.25 -19.40 2.87
C LEU A 49 3.53 -20.02 2.33
N LYS A 50 3.57 -20.43 1.06
CA LYS A 50 4.79 -20.92 0.39
C LYS A 50 5.86 -19.84 0.36
N LEU A 51 5.51 -18.62 -0.06
CA LEU A 51 6.43 -17.49 -0.09
C LEU A 51 6.98 -17.16 1.30
N TYR A 52 6.10 -16.98 2.29
CA TYR A 52 6.54 -16.64 3.65
C TYR A 52 7.40 -17.76 4.25
N ARG A 53 7.04 -19.02 4.01
CA ARG A 53 7.85 -20.16 4.43
C ARG A 53 9.24 -20.12 3.79
N THR A 54 9.33 -19.86 2.49
CA THR A 54 10.61 -19.75 1.79
C THR A 54 11.45 -18.59 2.31
N ILE A 55 10.86 -17.42 2.53
CA ILE A 55 11.56 -16.27 3.13
C ILE A 55 12.07 -16.63 4.53
N ASN A 56 11.25 -17.27 5.36
CA ASN A 56 11.64 -17.68 6.72
C ASN A 56 12.74 -18.77 6.75
N LEU A 57 12.91 -19.53 5.68
CA LEU A 57 14.00 -20.50 5.51
C LEU A 57 15.28 -19.86 4.96
N ALA A 58 15.19 -18.68 4.35
CA ALA A 58 16.36 -17.91 3.94
C ALA A 58 17.14 -17.41 5.16
N ASN A 59 18.39 -16.99 4.96
CA ASN A 59 19.20 -16.44 6.05
C ASN A 59 18.59 -15.12 6.60
N LYS A 60 18.88 -14.77 7.87
CA LYS A 60 18.33 -13.57 8.55
C LYS A 60 18.63 -12.26 7.81
N THR A 61 19.78 -12.18 7.13
CA THR A 61 20.18 -11.02 6.34
C THR A 61 19.29 -10.87 5.11
N CYS A 62 19.03 -11.96 4.38
CA CYS A 62 18.13 -11.99 3.24
C CYS A 62 16.68 -11.65 3.64
N GLN A 63 16.20 -12.19 4.76
CA GLN A 63 14.88 -11.86 5.32
C GLN A 63 14.75 -10.35 5.60
N SER A 64 15.76 -9.78 6.25
CA SER A 64 15.79 -8.35 6.56
C SER A 64 15.86 -7.50 5.29
N GLN A 65 16.63 -7.94 4.29
CA GLN A 65 16.73 -7.25 3.01
C GLN A 65 15.42 -7.28 2.23
N MET A 66 14.66 -8.38 2.28
CA MET A 66 13.33 -8.47 1.68
C MET A 66 12.40 -7.39 2.24
N LEU A 67 12.40 -7.19 3.57
CA LEU A 67 11.64 -6.12 4.21
C LEU A 67 12.10 -4.72 3.78
N VAL A 68 13.40 -4.52 3.64
CA VAL A 68 13.98 -3.25 3.17
C VAL A 68 13.51 -2.98 1.74
N CYS A 69 13.63 -3.96 0.84
CA CYS A 69 13.23 -3.83 -0.56
C CYS A 69 11.74 -3.55 -0.73
N ILE A 70 10.88 -4.26 0.02
CA ILE A 70 9.43 -4.01 0.01
C ILE A 70 9.12 -2.58 0.46
N ARG A 71 9.74 -2.12 1.56
CA ARG A 71 9.47 -0.78 2.12
C ARG A 71 10.09 0.36 1.32
N LYS A 72 11.10 0.07 0.50
CA LYS A 72 11.80 1.03 -0.34
C LYS A 72 10.89 1.60 -1.42
N TYR A 73 9.94 0.79 -1.91
CA TYR A 73 9.10 1.15 -3.05
C TYR A 73 7.61 1.03 -2.73
N ILE A 74 6.85 2.08 -3.03
CA ILE A 74 5.40 2.14 -2.91
C ILE A 74 4.74 1.07 -3.78
N THR A 75 5.22 0.88 -5.02
CA THR A 75 4.70 -0.19 -5.88
C THR A 75 4.89 -1.56 -5.24
N ALA A 76 6.01 -1.81 -4.58
CA ALA A 76 6.25 -3.06 -3.86
C ALA A 76 5.30 -3.23 -2.66
N ILE A 77 5.02 -2.16 -1.91
CA ILE A 77 4.01 -2.16 -0.83
C ILE A 77 2.63 -2.53 -1.38
N VAL A 78 2.18 -1.88 -2.45
CA VAL A 78 0.87 -2.15 -3.08
C VAL A 78 0.80 -3.59 -3.59
N LEU A 79 1.81 -4.06 -4.32
CA LEU A 79 1.85 -5.44 -4.83
C LEU A 79 1.80 -6.46 -3.70
N LYS A 80 2.52 -6.23 -2.59
CA LYS A 80 2.44 -7.08 -1.40
C LYS A 80 1.05 -7.07 -0.76
N GLN A 81 0.48 -5.88 -0.53
CA GLN A 81 -0.82 -5.72 0.13
C GLN A 81 -1.94 -6.42 -0.64
N GLN A 82 -1.84 -6.39 -1.97
CA GLN A 82 -2.79 -7.01 -2.89
C GLN A 82 -2.40 -8.46 -3.24
N GLU A 83 -1.43 -9.04 -2.52
CA GLU A 83 -0.99 -10.44 -2.64
C GLU A 83 -0.44 -10.84 -4.02
N HIS A 84 0.06 -9.87 -4.79
CA HIS A 84 0.67 -10.07 -6.12
C HIS A 84 2.16 -10.36 -6.02
N TYR A 85 2.48 -11.47 -5.38
CA TYR A 85 3.85 -11.80 -5.03
C TYR A 85 4.77 -12.10 -6.23
N CYS A 86 4.27 -12.72 -7.29
CA CYS A 86 5.08 -12.95 -8.49
C CYS A 86 5.50 -11.62 -9.13
N ALA A 87 4.57 -10.69 -9.29
CA ALA A 87 4.87 -9.35 -9.77
C ALA A 87 5.77 -8.55 -8.82
N LEU A 88 5.66 -8.78 -7.50
CA LEU A 88 6.54 -8.18 -6.50
C LEU A 88 8.01 -8.63 -6.68
N VAL A 89 8.25 -9.94 -6.88
CA VAL A 89 9.63 -10.47 -7.02
C VAL A 89 10.23 -10.20 -8.41
N ASP A 90 9.39 -9.91 -9.40
CA ASP A 90 9.77 -9.50 -10.75
C ASP A 90 9.68 -7.98 -10.98
N LEU A 91 9.43 -7.21 -9.92
CA LEU A 91 9.29 -5.77 -10.01
C LEU A 91 10.58 -5.12 -10.54
N ASP A 92 10.40 -4.25 -11.52
CA ASP A 92 11.42 -3.37 -12.08
C ASP A 92 10.95 -1.91 -12.00
N ILE A 93 11.72 -1.11 -11.29
CA ILE A 93 11.54 0.33 -11.19
C ILE A 93 12.77 0.99 -11.80
N ASN A 94 12.68 1.32 -13.09
CA ASN A 94 13.69 2.07 -13.84
C ASN A 94 15.09 1.42 -13.77
N GLY A 95 15.16 0.10 -13.97
CA GLY A 95 16.40 -0.68 -13.94
C GLY A 95 16.80 -1.17 -12.56
N VAL A 96 16.12 -0.74 -11.49
CA VAL A 96 16.28 -1.35 -10.16
C VAL A 96 15.26 -2.47 -10.01
N THR A 97 15.76 -3.70 -10.12
CA THR A 97 14.94 -4.92 -10.01
C THR A 97 14.88 -5.40 -8.56
N SER A 98 13.80 -6.10 -8.19
CA SER A 98 13.70 -6.81 -6.92
C SER A 98 14.90 -7.75 -6.69
N LYS A 99 15.39 -8.42 -7.74
CA LYS A 99 16.62 -9.24 -7.67
C LYS A 99 17.83 -8.40 -7.23
N SER A 100 18.06 -7.27 -7.88
CA SER A 100 19.19 -6.38 -7.56
C SER A 100 19.10 -5.85 -6.14
N CYS A 101 17.90 -5.49 -5.67
CA CYS A 101 17.69 -5.04 -4.31
C CYS A 101 17.96 -6.14 -3.28
N LEU A 102 17.53 -7.38 -3.55
CA LEU A 102 17.73 -8.52 -2.64
C LEU A 102 19.19 -8.96 -2.56
N SER A 103 19.95 -8.80 -3.64
CA SER A 103 21.38 -9.11 -3.66
C SER A 103 22.28 -7.98 -3.16
N GLU A 104 21.73 -6.78 -2.87
CA GLU A 104 22.48 -5.68 -2.25
C GLU A 104 23.21 -6.19 -0.99
N ASN A 105 24.47 -5.80 -0.84
CA ASN A 105 25.33 -6.21 0.28
C ASN A 105 25.46 -7.73 0.48
N ARG A 106 25.25 -8.53 -0.58
CA ARG A 106 25.26 -10.00 -0.53
C ARG A 106 24.23 -10.56 0.47
N ALA A 107 23.11 -9.85 0.67
CA ALA A 107 22.10 -10.24 1.63
C ALA A 107 21.40 -11.55 1.25
N CYS A 108 20.90 -11.64 0.00
CA CYS A 108 20.39 -12.87 -0.59
C CYS A 108 21.36 -13.41 -1.65
N SER A 109 21.56 -14.72 -1.67
CA SER A 109 22.26 -15.40 -2.76
C SER A 109 21.38 -15.52 -4.01
N ASP A 110 21.97 -15.83 -5.17
CA ASP A 110 21.19 -16.17 -6.38
C ASP A 110 20.26 -17.36 -6.13
N TYR A 111 20.69 -18.34 -5.34
CA TYR A 111 19.86 -19.49 -4.96
C TYR A 111 18.64 -19.04 -4.13
N ASP A 112 18.86 -18.23 -3.09
CA ASP A 112 17.76 -17.69 -2.26
C ASP A 112 16.74 -16.94 -3.14
N TYR A 113 17.22 -16.10 -4.06
CA TYR A 113 16.35 -15.37 -4.99
C TYR A 113 15.52 -16.32 -5.86
N GLN A 114 16.13 -17.35 -6.46
CA GLN A 114 15.39 -18.28 -7.31
C GLN A 114 14.34 -19.05 -6.53
N THR A 115 14.65 -19.55 -5.34
CA THR A 115 13.66 -20.25 -4.51
C THR A 115 12.51 -19.33 -4.10
N ILE A 116 12.81 -18.07 -3.74
CA ILE A 116 11.77 -17.06 -3.45
C ILE A 116 10.91 -16.80 -4.69
N LYS A 117 11.53 -16.66 -5.87
CA LYS A 117 10.83 -16.42 -7.13
C LYS A 117 9.93 -17.59 -7.50
N GLU A 118 10.43 -18.81 -7.44
CA GLU A 118 9.65 -20.03 -7.69
C GLU A 118 8.45 -20.12 -6.74
N ALA A 119 8.65 -19.85 -5.44
CA ALA A 119 7.56 -19.86 -4.46
C ALA A 119 6.53 -18.74 -4.70
N ALA A 120 6.97 -17.55 -5.12
CA ALA A 120 6.10 -16.42 -5.44
C ALA A 120 5.31 -16.60 -6.74
N CYS A 121 5.91 -17.29 -7.71
CA CYS A 121 5.40 -17.47 -9.07
C CYS A 121 4.83 -18.88 -9.33
N ASP A 122 4.70 -19.72 -8.31
CA ASP A 122 4.15 -21.08 -8.44
C ASP A 122 2.73 -21.03 -9.03
N THR A 123 2.65 -21.43 -10.31
CA THR A 123 1.60 -21.14 -11.30
C THR A 123 0.26 -21.84 -11.05
N ALA A 124 0.11 -22.64 -10.00
CA ALA A 124 -1.19 -23.26 -9.68
C ALA A 124 -2.22 -22.27 -9.09
N LEU A 125 -1.83 -21.02 -8.82
CA LEU A 125 -2.63 -20.06 -8.05
C LEU A 125 -2.65 -18.63 -8.63
N ILE A 126 -2.03 -18.41 -9.79
CA ILE A 126 -1.81 -17.06 -10.31
C ILE A 126 -2.73 -16.82 -11.51
N GLU A 127 -3.28 -15.60 -11.54
CA GLU A 127 -3.93 -14.95 -12.70
C GLU A 127 -5.44 -15.08 -12.87
N LYS A 128 -6.25 -14.63 -11.90
CA LYS A 128 -7.57 -14.11 -12.35
C LYS A 128 -8.17 -12.88 -11.68
N ASP A 129 -7.74 -12.48 -10.50
CA ASP A 129 -8.28 -11.26 -9.87
C ASP A 129 -7.17 -10.33 -9.39
N PHE A 130 -6.36 -9.84 -10.33
CA PHE A 130 -5.60 -8.62 -10.06
C PHE A 130 -6.58 -7.51 -9.71
N THR A 131 -6.36 -6.84 -8.58
CA THR A 131 -7.21 -5.70 -8.25
C THR A 131 -7.04 -4.62 -9.32
N PRO A 132 -8.10 -3.87 -9.65
CA PRO A 132 -8.05 -2.88 -10.74
C PRO A 132 -6.87 -1.91 -10.62
N PHE A 133 -6.49 -1.54 -9.39
CA PHE A 133 -5.38 -0.64 -9.11
C PHE A 133 -4.01 -1.26 -9.40
N VAL A 134 -3.79 -2.53 -9.08
CA VAL A 134 -2.54 -3.22 -9.41
C VAL A 134 -2.38 -3.36 -10.92
N ASN A 135 -3.45 -3.75 -11.61
CA ASN A 135 -3.46 -3.80 -13.07
C ASN A 135 -3.10 -2.45 -13.70
N ALA A 136 -3.59 -1.35 -13.12
CA ALA A 136 -3.23 -0.02 -13.59
C ALA A 136 -1.74 0.27 -13.37
N ILE A 137 -1.20 0.02 -12.18
CA ILE A 137 0.23 0.25 -11.87
C ILE A 137 1.17 -0.60 -12.75
N GLN A 138 0.76 -1.82 -13.11
CA GLN A 138 1.56 -2.65 -14.01
C GLN A 138 1.48 -2.17 -15.46
N ALA A 139 0.34 -1.61 -15.87
CA ALA A 139 0.10 -1.23 -17.25
C ALA A 139 0.57 0.18 -17.63
N ILE A 140 1.00 1.01 -16.67
CA ILE A 140 1.69 2.29 -16.95
C ILE A 140 3.15 2.04 -17.33
N THR A 141 3.80 3.07 -17.86
CA THR A 141 5.21 3.09 -18.22
C THR A 141 6.12 3.00 -16.99
N SER A 142 7.35 2.54 -17.20
CA SER A 142 8.39 2.53 -16.16
C SER A 142 8.70 3.93 -15.62
N GLN A 143 8.59 4.96 -16.45
CA GLN A 143 8.82 6.36 -16.10
C GLN A 143 7.71 6.89 -15.20
N CYS A 144 6.45 6.54 -15.49
CA CYS A 144 5.34 6.87 -14.60
C CYS A 144 5.43 6.11 -13.27
N ARG A 145 5.77 4.81 -13.26
CA ARG A 145 6.08 4.08 -12.01
C ARG A 145 7.17 4.76 -11.19
N HIS A 146 8.26 5.20 -11.83
CA HIS A 146 9.32 5.92 -11.13
C HIS A 146 8.83 7.27 -10.53
N SER A 147 7.91 7.94 -11.22
CA SER A 147 7.28 9.17 -10.72
C SER A 147 6.39 8.89 -9.51
N ILE A 148 5.65 7.77 -9.50
CA ILE A 148 4.92 7.29 -8.32
C ILE A 148 5.86 7.14 -7.13
N GLU A 149 6.99 6.44 -7.31
CA GLU A 149 7.96 6.26 -6.22
C GLU A 149 8.51 7.59 -5.69
N THR A 150 8.82 8.51 -6.58
CA THR A 150 9.39 9.82 -6.22
C THR A 150 8.37 10.72 -5.55
N CYS A 151 7.15 10.78 -6.08
CA CYS A 151 6.08 11.63 -5.57
C CYS A 151 5.54 11.14 -4.24
N TYR A 152 5.23 9.84 -4.16
CA TYR A 152 4.55 9.28 -3.00
C TYR A 152 5.51 9.12 -1.82
N SER A 153 6.82 8.96 -2.07
CA SER A 153 7.81 8.94 -0.98
C SER A 153 8.00 10.28 -0.28
N ARG A 154 7.68 11.40 -0.95
CA ARG A 154 7.82 12.77 -0.40
C ARG A 154 6.67 13.19 0.51
N SER A 155 5.49 12.57 0.39
CA SER A 155 4.32 12.88 1.22
C SER A 155 4.10 11.80 2.29
N GLN A 156 4.22 12.21 3.55
CA GLN A 156 3.89 11.37 4.71
C GLN A 156 2.43 10.90 4.67
N ASN A 157 1.51 11.79 4.26
CA ASN A 157 0.09 11.49 4.19
C ASN A 157 -0.21 10.48 3.09
N VAL A 158 0.35 10.65 1.89
CA VAL A 158 0.24 9.66 0.81
C VAL A 158 0.74 8.30 1.28
N ARG A 159 1.90 8.25 1.95
CA ARG A 159 2.41 7.01 2.55
C ARG A 159 1.43 6.37 3.52
N LEU A 160 0.79 7.14 4.40
CA LEU A 160 -0.22 6.64 5.34
C LEU A 160 -1.47 6.09 4.63
N LEU A 161 -1.92 6.76 3.56
CA LEU A 161 -3.07 6.35 2.76
C LEU A 161 -2.79 5.07 1.96
N ILE A 162 -1.64 4.98 1.28
CA ILE A 162 -1.16 3.76 0.61
C ILE A 162 -1.09 2.60 1.60
N ASN A 163 -0.47 2.84 2.75
CA ASN A 163 -0.37 1.87 3.81
C ASN A 163 -1.78 1.38 4.22
N SER A 164 -2.76 2.27 4.34
CA SER A 164 -4.13 1.91 4.70
C SER A 164 -4.97 1.39 3.53
N GLU A 165 -4.38 1.14 2.36
CA GLU A 165 -5.04 0.71 1.12
C GLU A 165 -6.13 1.70 0.63
N GLN A 166 -6.01 2.96 1.02
CA GLN A 166 -6.91 4.05 0.63
C GLN A 166 -6.47 4.67 -0.69
N TYR A 167 -6.33 3.84 -1.73
CA TYR A 167 -5.75 4.24 -3.01
C TYR A 167 -6.52 5.38 -3.69
N CYS A 168 -7.86 5.39 -3.62
CA CYS A 168 -8.64 6.49 -4.19
C CYS A 168 -8.30 7.83 -3.51
N GLN A 169 -8.13 7.84 -2.18
CA GLN A 169 -7.78 9.05 -1.46
C GLN A 169 -6.37 9.55 -1.82
N VAL A 170 -5.43 8.64 -2.10
CA VAL A 170 -4.09 8.98 -2.60
C VAL A 170 -4.17 9.82 -3.88
N MET A 171 -5.07 9.45 -4.81
CA MET A 171 -5.22 10.14 -6.09
C MET A 171 -5.74 11.57 -5.95
N HIS A 172 -6.38 11.89 -4.82
CA HIS A 172 -6.95 13.20 -4.52
C HIS A 172 -6.22 13.98 -3.41
N VAL A 173 -5.00 13.57 -3.04
CA VAL A 173 -4.22 14.35 -2.05
C VAL A 173 -3.82 15.71 -2.62
N GLU A 174 -4.07 16.74 -1.82
CA GLU A 174 -3.60 18.11 -2.04
C GLU A 174 -2.84 18.58 -0.79
N GLU A 175 -1.56 18.92 -0.96
CA GLU A 175 -0.68 19.32 0.14
C GLU A 175 0.24 20.46 -0.27
N SER A 176 0.28 21.52 0.55
CA SER A 176 1.23 22.64 0.43
C SER A 176 1.35 23.23 -0.99
N GLY A 177 0.24 23.33 -1.71
CA GLY A 177 0.21 23.89 -3.08
C GLY A 177 0.56 22.91 -4.19
N SER A 178 0.69 21.61 -3.90
CA SER A 178 0.86 20.54 -4.88
C SER A 178 -0.25 19.51 -4.73
N SER A 179 -0.69 18.91 -5.85
CA SER A 179 -1.61 17.77 -5.85
C SER A 179 -0.90 16.50 -6.33
N THR A 180 -1.51 15.33 -6.10
CA THR A 180 -1.05 14.06 -6.68
C THR A 180 -0.95 14.15 -8.20
N TYR A 181 -1.94 14.78 -8.87
CA TYR A 181 -1.89 15.05 -10.31
C TYR A 181 -0.69 15.90 -10.69
N TYR A 182 -0.49 17.03 -9.99
CA TYR A 182 0.63 17.93 -10.29
C TYR A 182 1.98 17.22 -10.13
N CYS A 183 2.14 16.42 -9.08
CA CYS A 183 3.39 15.69 -8.88
C CYS A 183 3.62 14.63 -9.96
N LEU A 184 2.62 13.81 -10.28
CA LEU A 184 2.79 12.69 -11.21
C LEU A 184 2.85 13.14 -12.68
N VAL A 185 2.04 14.12 -13.06
CA VAL A 185 1.85 14.52 -14.46
C VAL A 185 2.59 15.80 -14.81
N VAL A 186 2.51 16.83 -13.96
CA VAL A 186 3.10 18.14 -14.30
C VAL A 186 4.60 18.19 -13.99
N GLN A 187 5.02 17.65 -12.85
CA GLN A 187 6.44 17.53 -12.47
C GLN A 187 7.04 16.18 -12.83
N GLY A 188 6.22 15.14 -12.86
CA GLY A 188 6.64 13.78 -13.12
C GLY A 188 6.63 13.43 -14.60
N SER A 189 6.66 12.13 -14.86
CA SER A 189 6.73 11.56 -16.21
C SER A 189 5.49 10.71 -16.54
N CYS A 190 4.43 10.81 -15.73
CA CYS A 190 3.16 10.18 -16.09
C CYS A 190 2.44 11.03 -17.15
N SER A 191 1.89 10.38 -18.16
CA SER A 191 0.91 11.03 -19.04
C SER A 191 -0.41 11.26 -18.30
N LYS A 192 -1.23 12.16 -18.83
CA LYS A 192 -2.60 12.37 -18.33
C LYS A 192 -3.43 11.08 -18.40
N GLU A 193 -3.29 10.30 -19.47
CA GLU A 193 -4.00 9.04 -19.67
C GLU A 193 -3.59 7.98 -18.64
N GLU A 194 -2.30 7.91 -18.30
CA GLU A 194 -1.80 7.02 -17.25
C GLU A 194 -2.35 7.41 -15.88
N PHE A 195 -2.42 8.72 -15.59
CA PHE A 195 -3.02 9.21 -14.35
C PHE A 195 -4.51 8.87 -14.27
N GLU A 196 -5.29 9.15 -15.32
CA GLU A 196 -6.72 8.85 -15.35
C GLU A 196 -6.99 7.35 -15.18
N LYS A 197 -6.14 6.50 -15.77
CA LYS A 197 -6.21 5.04 -15.59
C LYS A 197 -5.96 4.64 -14.14
N LEU A 198 -4.95 5.21 -13.49
CA LEU A 198 -4.67 4.98 -12.06
C LEU A 198 -5.82 5.44 -11.18
N GLU A 199 -6.35 6.64 -11.43
CA GLU A 199 -7.44 7.23 -10.67
C GLU A 199 -8.73 6.41 -10.78
N GLN A 200 -9.14 6.08 -12.00
CA GLN A 200 -10.32 5.25 -12.24
C GLN A 200 -10.19 3.88 -11.59
N SER A 201 -9.01 3.25 -11.69
CA SER A 201 -8.77 1.95 -11.07
C SER A 201 -8.70 2.01 -9.54
N ALA A 202 -8.23 3.11 -8.96
CA ALA A 202 -8.18 3.32 -7.52
C ALA A 202 -9.56 3.59 -6.91
N CYS A 203 -10.43 4.28 -7.67
CA CYS A 203 -11.72 4.78 -7.20
C CYS A 203 -12.93 3.93 -7.66
N LYS A 204 -12.75 2.93 -8.52
CA LYS A 204 -13.84 2.07 -8.98
C LYS A 204 -14.54 1.36 -7.82
N GLY A 205 -15.83 1.66 -7.64
CA GLY A 205 -16.68 1.18 -6.55
C GLY A 205 -16.95 2.20 -5.44
N ILE A 206 -16.32 3.38 -5.47
CA ILE A 206 -16.58 4.48 -4.54
C ILE A 206 -17.41 5.53 -5.27
N SER A 207 -18.71 5.58 -4.98
CA SER A 207 -19.47 6.82 -5.16
C SER A 207 -18.80 7.84 -4.25
N ILE A 208 -17.97 8.70 -4.83
CA ILE A 208 -17.47 9.88 -4.15
C ILE A 208 -18.69 10.77 -3.96
N ASN A 209 -19.47 10.48 -2.92
CA ASN A 209 -20.36 11.47 -2.35
C ASN A 209 -19.42 12.55 -1.86
N SER A 210 -19.25 13.56 -2.71
CA SER A 210 -18.76 14.87 -2.37
C SER A 210 -19.63 15.37 -1.23
N ASN A 211 -19.28 15.02 0.00
CA ASN A 211 -19.53 15.85 1.15
C ASN A 211 -18.60 17.05 0.98
N VAL A 212 -19.01 17.92 0.05
CA VAL A 212 -18.71 19.33 0.11
C VAL A 212 -19.11 19.73 1.52
N LEU A 213 -18.10 19.93 2.37
CA LEU A 213 -18.26 20.57 3.65
C LEU A 213 -18.53 22.04 3.31
N VAL A 214 -19.76 22.30 2.85
CA VAL A 214 -20.30 23.64 2.73
C VAL A 214 -20.27 24.19 4.15
N MET A 215 -19.44 25.20 4.34
CA MET A 215 -19.44 26.02 5.54
C MET A 215 -20.86 26.56 5.77
N THR A 216 -21.64 25.90 6.61
CA THR A 216 -22.84 26.48 7.22
C THR A 216 -22.47 27.03 8.60
N LEU A 217 -21.55 28.00 8.61
CA LEU A 217 -21.39 28.95 9.71
C LEU A 217 -22.11 30.23 9.30
N GLY A 218 -23.43 30.18 9.32
CA GLY A 218 -24.24 31.30 8.83
C GLY A 218 -25.74 31.12 8.96
N LEU A 219 -26.24 30.50 10.04
CA LEU A 219 -27.67 30.53 10.39
C LEU A 219 -27.94 30.06 11.83
N ALA A 220 -27.18 30.59 12.79
CA ALA A 220 -27.46 30.42 14.23
C ALA A 220 -27.48 31.74 15.01
N ILE A 221 -27.66 32.89 14.33
CA ILE A 221 -27.82 34.21 14.99
C ILE A 221 -29.27 34.72 14.91
N VAL A 222 -30.14 34.13 14.10
CA VAL A 222 -31.55 34.57 13.99
C VAL A 222 -32.46 33.96 15.06
N LEU A 223 -32.00 32.94 15.82
CA LEU A 223 -32.78 32.33 16.90
C LEU A 223 -32.43 32.87 18.31
N LEU A 224 -31.59 33.89 18.43
CA LEU A 224 -31.32 34.58 19.72
C LEU A 224 -31.90 36.00 19.81
N SER A 225 -32.67 36.44 18.82
CA SER A 225 -33.37 37.74 18.85
C SER A 225 -34.90 37.64 18.97
N LEU A 226 -35.45 36.45 19.24
CA LEU A 226 -36.91 36.25 19.39
C LEU A 226 -37.36 35.66 20.73
N ASP A 227 -36.49 35.72 21.75
CA ASP A 227 -36.86 35.41 23.15
C ASP A 227 -36.49 36.56 24.10
N ARG A 228 -36.57 37.79 23.57
CA ARG A 228 -36.41 39.03 24.35
C ARG A 228 -37.27 40.15 23.78
N GLN A 229 -38.58 39.91 23.60
CA GLN A 229 -39.64 40.92 23.55
C GLN A 229 -41.01 40.24 23.44
N HIS A 230 -41.52 39.69 24.55
CA HIS A 230 -42.84 40.00 25.12
C HIS A 230 -43.08 39.26 26.43
#